data_AF-F3FY36-F1
#
_entry.id   AF-F3FY36-F1
#
_cell.length_a   1.000
_cell.length_b   1.000
_cell.length_c   1.000
_cell.angle_alpha   90.00
_cell.angle_beta   90.00
_cell.angle_gamma   90.00
#
_symmetry.space_group_name_H-M   'P 1'
#
loop_
_entity.id
_entity.type
_entity.pdbx_description
1 polymer ?
#
loop_
_entity_poly.entity_id
_entity_poly.type
_entity_poly.pdbx_seq_one_letter_code
_entity_poly.pdbx_strand_id
1 'polypeptide(L)' 'MFHHMVLDHKSMDVVLNDMQARLLGKADQLDAAIPYRNYVTQARLGMSREAHEAFF' A
#
# COMPACT_ATOMS: atom_id res chain seq x y z
N MET A 1 15.27 -7.56 7.64
CA MET A 1 15.10 -6.17 8.13
C MET A 1 14.36 -5.41 7.05
N PHE A 2 13.06 -5.13 7.22
CA PHE A 2 12.33 -4.26 6.30
C PHE A 2 12.60 -2.81 6.70
N HIS A 3 13.00 -1.97 5.75
CA HIS A 3 13.13 -0.54 6.03
C HIS A 3 11.72 0.06 6.15
N HIS A 4 11.32 0.41 7.38
CA HIS A 4 10.03 1.04 7.72
C HIS A 4 9.75 2.37 7.00
N MET A 5 10.70 2.89 6.22
CA MET A 5 10.54 4.12 5.44
C MET A 5 9.50 3.97 4.31
N VAL A 6 9.20 2.75 3.86
CA VAL A 6 8.34 2.49 2.70
C VAL A 6 7.22 1.48 2.99
N LEU A 7 7.16 0.96 4.21
CA LEU A 7 6.22 -0.09 4.61
C LEU A 7 5.77 0.15 6.06
N ASP A 8 4.48 0.44 6.21
CA ASP A 8 3.83 0.56 7.51
C ASP A 8 3.22 -0.78 7.99
N HIS A 9 2.66 -0.77 9.19
CA HIS A 9 2.04 -1.96 9.78
C HIS A 9 0.84 -2.45 8.95
N LYS A 10 0.02 -1.55 8.39
CA LYS A 10 -1.14 -1.91 7.58
C LYS A 10 -0.73 -2.61 6.28
N SER A 11 0.33 -2.14 5.66
CA SER A 11 0.89 -2.73 4.44
C SER A 11 1.52 -4.10 4.74
N MET A 12 2.03 -4.31 5.96
CA MET A 12 2.52 -5.62 6.39
C MET A 12 1.41 -6.67 6.49
N ASP A 13 0.22 -6.28 6.98
CA ASP A 13 -0.94 -7.19 7.04
C ASP A 13 -1.27 -7.77 5.65
N VAL A 14 -1.24 -6.92 4.62
CA VAL A 14 -1.48 -7.32 3.22
C VAL A 14 -0.41 -8.29 2.74
N VAL A 15 0.87 -7.99 2.98
CA VAL A 15 1.99 -8.85 2.61
C VAL A 15 1.88 -10.24 3.26
N LEU A 16 1.49 -10.30 4.53
CA LEU A 16 1.32 -11.57 5.25
C LEU A 16 0.16 -12.39 4.68
N ASN A 17 -0.98 -11.75 4.37
CA ASN A 17 -2.11 -12.42 3.75
C ASN A 17 -1.76 -12.99 2.36
N ASP A 18 -1.09 -12.20 1.52
CA ASP A 18 -0.65 -12.64 0.20
C ASP A 18 0.31 -13.83 0.28
N MET A 19 1.27 -13.79 1.22
CA MET A 19 2.18 -14.91 1.45
C MET A 19 1.43 -16.16 1.90
N GLN A 20 0.49 -16.04 2.84
CA GLN A 20 -0.30 -17.17 3.31
C GLN A 20 -1.14 -17.79 2.19
N ALA A 21 -1.84 -16.97 1.40
CA ALA A 21 -2.65 -17.45 0.28
C ALA A 21 -1.80 -18.20 -0.75
N ARG A 22 -0.59 -17.72 -1.04
CA ARG A 22 0.35 -18.41 -1.93
C ARG A 22 0.82 -19.74 -1.37
N LEU A 23 1.17 -19.80 -0.08
CA LEU A 23 1.58 -21.04 0.58
C LEU A 23 0.46 -22.08 0.65
N LEU A 24 -0.80 -21.64 0.71
CA LEU A 24 -1.99 -22.50 0.70
C LEU A 24 -2.49 -22.85 -0.71
N GLY A 25 -1.81 -22.41 -1.78
CA GLY A 25 -2.23 -22.66 -3.15
C GLY A 25 -3.49 -21.91 -3.59
N LYS A 26 -3.87 -20.84 -2.87
CA LYS A 26 -5.05 -20.00 -3.13
C LYS A 26 -4.69 -18.65 -3.75
N ALA A 27 -3.58 -18.58 -4.49
CA ALA A 27 -3.08 -17.34 -5.05
C ALA A 27 -4.01 -16.75 -6.13
N ASP A 28 -4.89 -17.59 -6.72
CA ASP A 28 -5.93 -17.23 -7.67
C ASP A 28 -7.07 -16.39 -7.05
N GLN A 29 -7.18 -16.40 -5.71
CA GLN A 29 -8.17 -15.61 -4.96
C GLN A 29 -7.63 -14.24 -4.56
N LEU A 30 -6.36 -13.93 -4.86
CA LEU A 30 -5.76 -12.63 -4.56
C LEU A 30 -6.12 -11.63 -5.64
N ASP A 31 -6.50 -10.43 -5.21
CA ASP A 31 -6.66 -9.29 -6.10
C ASP A 31 -5.33 -8.88 -6.72
N ALA A 32 -5.40 -8.24 -7.89
CA ALA A 32 -4.21 -7.67 -8.52
C ALA A 32 -3.64 -6.53 -7.67
N ALA A 33 -2.32 -6.59 -7.42
CA ALA A 33 -1.63 -5.55 -6.66
C ALA A 33 -1.72 -4.18 -7.38
N ILE A 34 -2.20 -3.18 -6.65
CA ILE A 34 -2.27 -1.79 -7.14
C ILE A 34 -0.98 -1.06 -6.74
N PRO A 35 -0.23 -0.46 -7.68
CA PRO A 35 0.98 0.28 -7.34
C PRO A 35 0.71 1.50 -6.46
N TYR A 36 1.38 1.58 -5.30
CA TYR A 36 1.22 2.71 -4.35
C TYR A 36 1.47 4.09 -4.98
N ARG A 37 2.32 4.18 -6.02
CA ARG A 37 2.55 5.43 -6.77
C ARG A 37 1.26 6.05 -7.34
N ASN A 38 0.25 5.24 -7.67
CA ASN A 38 -1.03 5.75 -8.17
C ASN A 38 -1.76 6.54 -7.08
N TYR A 39 -1.73 6.04 -5.85
CA TYR A 39 -2.25 6.74 -4.67
C TYR A 39 -1.45 8.03 -4.41
N VAL A 40 -0.12 7.99 -4.48
CA VAL A 40 0.72 9.18 -4.33
C VAL A 40 0.39 10.24 -5.39
N THR A 41 0.19 9.84 -6.64
CA THR A 41 -0.23 10.74 -7.71
C THR A 41 -1.60 11.35 -7.42
N GLN A 42 -2.59 10.56 -6.99
CA GLN A 42 -3.92 11.07 -6.64
C GLN A 42 -3.87 12.04 -5.45
N ALA A 43 -3.17 11.68 -4.38
CA ALA A 43 -3.02 12.53 -3.19
C ALA A 43 -2.34 13.87 -3.51
N ARG A 44 -1.40 13.89 -4.47
CA ARG A 44 -0.72 15.10 -4.93
C ARG A 44 -1.53 15.95 -5.93
N LEU A 45 -2.41 15.33 -6.72
CA LEU A 45 -3.23 16.02 -7.72
C LEU A 45 -4.59 16.48 -7.19
N GLY A 46 -5.09 15.85 -6.12
CA GLY A 46 -6.45 16.07 -5.60
C GLY A 46 -6.60 17.18 -4.56
N MET A 47 -5.50 17.79 -4.09
CA MET A 47 -5.52 18.83 -3.04
C MET A 47 -4.49 19.91 -3.35
N SER A 48 -4.79 21.16 -2.99
CA SER A 48 -3.77 22.21 -3.03
C SER A 48 -2.65 21.85 -2.04
N ARG A 49 -1.42 22.24 -2.36
CA ARG A 49 -0.24 21.94 -1.53
C ARG A 49 -0.43 22.40 -0.08
N GLU A 50 -1.11 23.53 0.11
CA GLU A 50 -1.43 24.13 1.40
C GLU A 50 -2.37 23.24 2.23
N ALA A 51 -3.35 22.59 1.58
CA ALA A 51 -4.25 21.66 2.26
C ALA A 51 -3.55 20.35 2.66
N HIS A 52 -2.49 19.96 1.94
CA HIS A 52 -1.64 18.82 2.30
C HIS A 52 -0.72 19.18 3.48
N GLU A 53 -0.08 20.35 3.45
CA GLU A 53 0.78 20.85 4.54
C GLU A 53 0.00 21.16 5.84
N ALA A 54 -1.30 21.47 5.76
CA ALA A 54 -2.13 21.68 6.94
C ALA A 54 -2.62 20.37 7.60
N PHE A 55 -2.61 19.26 6.86
CA PHE A 55 -3.06 17.94 7.34
C PHE A 55 -1.94 17.12 8.00
N PHE A 56 -0.69 17.32 7.56
CA PHE A 56 0.51 16.64 8.08
C PHE A 56 1.34 17.58 8.98
#